data_AF-A0A962V403-F1
#
_entry.id   AF-A0A962V403-F1
#
_cell.length_a   1.000
_cell.length_b   1.000
_cell.length_c   1.000
_cell.angle_alpha   90.00
_cell.angle_beta   90.00
_cell.angle_gamma   90.00
#
_symmetry.space_group_name_H-M   'P 1'
#
loop_
_entity.id
_entity.type
_entity.pdbx_description
1 polymer ?
#
loop_
_entity_poly.entity_id
_entity_poly.type
_entity_poly.pdbx_seq_one_letter_code
_entity_poly.pdbx_strand_id
1 'polypeptide(L)'
;MRSRFTFALFAAAAITVPSHAAELVIGTFGGSFADDTKTCHVQAFEKATGATAILTLGSSVDMAAKIRATANNPEIDVAYMDISIAKQVKAEGLLESLDFASLSNYAAVAPQAFDADNQYVNFMTAATVIAYNPNEITTPPTSWNDLFDPQYAGKIALGDITGTSGMHFLLAVNRMKGGSLENQDAGFAAIQELMPNVLMLYTQADQV
;
A
#
# COMPACT_ATOMS: atom_id res chain seq x y z
N MET A 1 -25.27 31.31 71.26
CA MET A 1 -25.39 31.60 69.81
C MET A 1 -25.21 30.28 69.07
N ARG A 2 -26.28 29.69 68.53
CA ARG A 2 -26.28 28.38 67.86
C ARG A 2 -26.03 28.59 66.36
N SER A 3 -24.89 28.13 65.83
CA SER A 3 -24.62 28.12 64.40
C SER A 3 -25.13 26.81 63.78
N ARG A 4 -26.07 26.92 62.84
CA ARG A 4 -26.60 25.81 62.03
C ARG A 4 -25.78 25.74 60.75
N PHE A 5 -25.08 24.62 60.51
CA PHE A 5 -24.48 24.32 59.20
C PHE A 5 -25.51 23.55 58.36
N THR A 6 -25.93 24.16 57.26
CA THR A 6 -26.78 23.54 56.24
C THR A 6 -25.89 22.82 55.24
N PHE A 7 -26.01 21.50 55.13
CA PHE A 7 -25.39 20.70 54.06
C PHE A 7 -26.22 20.86 52.78
N ALA A 8 -25.60 21.38 51.71
CA ALA A 8 -26.19 21.38 50.37
C ALA A 8 -25.84 20.05 49.67
N LEU A 9 -26.87 19.30 49.28
CA LEU A 9 -26.75 18.05 48.52
C LEU A 9 -26.52 18.41 47.04
N PHE A 10 -25.33 18.15 46.51
CA PHE A 10 -25.08 18.24 45.07
C PHE A 10 -25.59 16.97 44.38
N ALA A 11 -26.60 17.10 43.52
CA ALA A 11 -27.03 16.04 42.63
C ALA A 11 -25.99 15.86 41.51
N ALA A 12 -25.36 14.69 41.43
CA ALA A 12 -24.47 14.33 40.35
C ALA A 12 -25.30 14.04 39.09
N ALA A 13 -25.28 14.94 38.11
CA ALA A 13 -25.79 14.66 36.78
C ALA A 13 -24.78 13.72 36.07
N ALA A 14 -25.21 12.51 35.75
CA ALA A 14 -24.44 11.60 34.91
C ALA A 14 -24.38 12.18 33.49
N ILE A 15 -23.20 12.68 33.09
CA ILE A 15 -22.94 13.08 31.72
C ILE A 15 -22.78 11.79 30.91
N THR A 16 -23.83 11.39 30.19
CA THR A 16 -23.71 10.39 29.13
C THR A 16 -22.94 11.02 27.98
N VAL A 17 -21.67 10.70 27.87
CA VAL A 17 -20.88 11.03 26.67
C VAL A 17 -21.46 10.20 25.52
N PRO A 18 -21.90 10.81 24.41
CA PRO A 18 -22.31 10.03 23.25
C PRO A 18 -21.13 9.18 22.78
N SER A 19 -21.35 7.88 22.69
CA SER A 19 -20.44 6.95 22.03
C SER A 19 -20.31 7.37 20.56
N HIS A 20 -19.30 8.17 20.23
CA HIS A 20 -18.88 8.29 18.84
C HIS A 20 -18.50 6.89 18.37
N ALA A 21 -19.16 6.39 17.32
CA ALA A 21 -18.67 5.20 16.63
C ALA A 21 -17.21 5.48 16.27
N ALA A 22 -16.28 4.64 16.74
CA ALA A 22 -14.88 4.78 16.39
C ALA A 22 -14.75 4.74 14.87
N GLU A 23 -14.04 5.70 14.30
CA GLU A 23 -13.75 5.77 12.87
C GLU A 23 -12.33 5.26 12.65
N LEU A 24 -12.17 4.24 11.80
CA LEU A 24 -10.88 3.68 11.40
C LEU A 24 -10.45 4.32 10.07
N VAL A 25 -9.33 5.02 10.06
CA VAL A 25 -8.77 5.65 8.86
C VAL A 25 -7.76 4.72 8.19
N ILE A 26 -8.09 4.28 6.98
CA ILE A 26 -7.28 3.35 6.18
C ILE A 26 -6.63 4.09 5.01
N GLY A 27 -5.31 4.20 5.00
CA GLY A 27 -4.55 4.64 3.84
C GLY A 27 -4.47 3.52 2.79
N THR A 28 -4.92 3.76 1.56
CA THR A 28 -4.91 2.74 0.48
C THR A 28 -4.69 3.33 -0.91
N PHE A 29 -4.48 2.46 -1.90
CA PHE A 29 -4.34 2.84 -3.30
C PHE A 29 -5.69 3.18 -3.94
N GLY A 30 -5.66 3.89 -5.07
CA GLY A 30 -6.86 4.24 -5.85
C GLY A 30 -7.36 3.14 -6.77
N GLY A 31 -8.31 3.49 -7.65
CA GLY A 31 -8.84 2.61 -8.70
C GLY A 31 -9.60 1.40 -8.17
N SER A 32 -9.61 0.32 -8.96
CA SER A 32 -10.22 -0.96 -8.59
C SER A 32 -9.77 -1.50 -7.23
N PHE A 33 -8.52 -1.25 -6.83
CA PHE A 33 -8.02 -1.65 -5.51
C PHE A 33 -8.77 -0.97 -4.35
N ALA A 34 -9.12 0.31 -4.49
CA ALA A 34 -9.91 1.02 -3.48
C ALA A 34 -11.32 0.42 -3.37
N ASP A 35 -11.94 0.10 -4.49
CA ASP A 35 -13.30 -0.43 -4.54
C ASP A 35 -13.36 -1.88 -4.00
N ASP A 36 -12.34 -2.68 -4.30
CA ASP A 36 -12.16 -4.01 -3.70
C ASP A 36 -11.87 -3.91 -2.20
N THR A 37 -11.06 -2.93 -1.76
CA THR A 37 -10.83 -2.69 -0.33
C THR A 37 -12.13 -2.37 0.40
N LYS A 38 -13.00 -1.53 -0.20
CA LYS A 38 -14.33 -1.23 0.37
C LYS A 38 -15.18 -2.49 0.46
N THR A 39 -15.27 -3.25 -0.63
CA THR A 39 -16.14 -4.42 -0.75
C THR A 39 -15.69 -5.58 0.13
N CYS A 40 -14.41 -5.92 0.06
CA CYS A 40 -13.85 -7.12 0.67
C CYS A 40 -13.42 -6.91 2.14
N HIS A 41 -12.97 -5.72 2.51
CA HIS A 41 -12.42 -5.47 3.85
C HIS A 41 -13.32 -4.55 4.69
N VAL A 42 -13.63 -3.34 4.21
CA VAL A 42 -14.39 -2.35 4.99
C VAL A 42 -15.77 -2.87 5.36
N GLN A 43 -16.56 -3.35 4.39
CA GLN A 43 -17.91 -3.84 4.67
C GLN A 43 -17.93 -5.00 5.69
N ALA A 44 -16.97 -5.91 5.60
CA ALA A 44 -16.85 -7.01 6.55
C ALA A 44 -16.48 -6.51 7.96
N PHE A 45 -15.56 -5.55 8.05
CA PHE A 45 -15.14 -4.91 9.30
C PHE A 45 -16.31 -4.15 9.96
N GLU A 46 -17.00 -3.28 9.23
CA GLU A 46 -18.10 -2.48 9.76
C GLU A 46 -19.26 -3.38 10.22
N LYS A 47 -19.58 -4.43 9.44
CA LYS A 47 -20.60 -5.41 9.81
C LYS A 47 -20.23 -6.19 11.09
N ALA A 48 -18.95 -6.53 11.27
CA ALA A 48 -18.49 -7.29 12.42
C ALA A 48 -18.37 -6.46 13.70
N THR A 49 -18.06 -5.17 13.58
CA THR A 49 -17.69 -4.32 14.73
C THR A 49 -18.70 -3.22 15.03
N GLY A 50 -19.50 -2.80 14.05
CA GLY A 50 -20.36 -1.61 14.13
C GLY A 50 -19.58 -0.28 14.07
N ALA A 51 -18.26 -0.32 13.93
CA ALA A 51 -17.42 0.86 13.69
C ALA A 51 -17.52 1.31 12.22
N THR A 52 -17.10 2.53 11.94
CA THR A 52 -16.99 3.05 10.56
C THR A 52 -15.54 2.94 10.11
N ALA A 53 -15.28 2.67 8.83
CA ALA A 53 -13.95 2.81 8.26
C ALA A 53 -13.95 3.69 7.00
N ILE A 54 -13.02 4.65 6.96
CA ILE A 54 -12.86 5.58 5.83
C ILE A 54 -11.52 5.37 5.12
N LEU A 55 -11.52 5.60 3.81
CA LEU A 55 -10.32 5.44 3.00
C LEU A 55 -9.67 6.80 2.72
N THR A 56 -8.38 6.91 2.96
CA THR A 56 -7.52 7.96 2.41
C THR A 56 -6.76 7.37 1.21
N LEU A 57 -6.91 7.96 0.03
CA LEU A 57 -6.28 7.44 -1.18
C LEU A 57 -4.91 8.08 -1.44
N GLY A 58 -3.94 7.29 -1.88
CA GLY A 58 -2.62 7.78 -2.30
C GLY A 58 -1.64 6.64 -2.56
N SER A 59 -0.43 6.97 -3.03
CA SER A 59 0.65 6.00 -3.19
C SER A 59 1.28 5.62 -1.85
N SER A 60 2.11 4.57 -1.83
CA SER A 60 2.91 4.20 -0.65
C SER A 60 3.77 5.37 -0.16
N VAL A 61 4.32 6.20 -1.06
CA VAL A 61 5.14 7.37 -0.71
C VAL A 61 4.30 8.49 -0.11
N ASP A 62 3.09 8.72 -0.63
CA ASP A 62 2.16 9.72 -0.08
C ASP A 62 1.75 9.33 1.34
N MET A 63 1.45 8.04 1.58
CA MET A 63 1.13 7.55 2.92
C MET A 63 2.31 7.69 3.87
N ALA A 64 3.52 7.33 3.45
CA ALA A 64 4.72 7.52 4.26
C ALA A 64 4.96 8.99 4.63
N ALA A 65 4.76 9.92 3.67
CA ALA A 65 4.87 11.36 3.94
C ALA A 65 3.82 11.84 4.95
N LYS A 66 2.58 11.37 4.83
CA LYS A 66 1.50 11.71 5.78
C LYS A 66 1.78 11.15 7.18
N ILE A 67 2.22 9.89 7.30
CA ILE A 67 2.60 9.27 8.57
C ILE A 67 3.72 10.08 9.25
N ARG A 68 4.77 10.48 8.51
CA ARG A 68 5.84 11.33 9.05
C ARG A 68 5.34 12.68 9.53
N ALA A 69 4.52 13.34 8.72
CA ALA A 69 3.99 14.67 9.03
C ALA A 69 3.07 14.67 10.26
N THR A 70 2.40 13.54 10.50
CA THR A 70 1.41 13.37 11.57
C THR A 70 1.93 12.50 12.71
N ALA A 71 3.24 12.23 12.79
CA ALA A 71 3.81 11.29 13.77
C ALA A 71 3.44 11.59 15.24
N ASN A 72 3.29 12.87 15.60
CA ASN A 72 2.89 13.29 16.95
C ASN A 72 1.37 13.33 17.17
N ASN A 73 0.58 13.21 16.10
CA ASN A 73 -0.89 13.18 16.12
C ASN A 73 -1.39 12.38 14.90
N PRO A 74 -1.31 11.04 14.94
CA PRO A 74 -1.54 10.20 13.77
C PRO A 74 -2.91 10.42 13.12
N GLU A 75 -2.93 10.50 11.79
CA GLU A 75 -4.17 10.63 11.00
C GLU A 75 -4.48 9.38 10.16
N ILE A 76 -3.64 8.35 10.22
CA ILE A 76 -3.84 7.07 9.55
C ILE A 76 -3.67 5.97 10.61
N ASP A 77 -4.66 5.09 10.74
CA ASP A 77 -4.61 3.97 11.68
C ASP A 77 -3.98 2.73 11.03
N VAL A 78 -4.33 2.47 9.76
CA VAL A 78 -3.81 1.32 8.98
C VAL A 78 -3.43 1.81 7.58
N ALA A 79 -2.26 1.42 7.09
CA ALA A 79 -1.80 1.80 5.75
C ALA A 79 -1.46 0.57 4.91
N TYR A 80 -2.06 0.48 3.72
CA TYR A 80 -1.57 -0.37 2.65
C TYR A 80 -0.34 0.28 2.02
N MET A 81 0.78 -0.44 2.00
CA MET A 81 2.06 0.05 1.51
C MET A 81 2.85 -1.07 0.86
N ASP A 82 3.60 -0.73 -0.19
CA ASP A 82 4.63 -1.63 -0.72
C ASP A 82 5.69 -1.90 0.35
N ILE A 83 6.15 -3.15 0.42
CA ILE A 83 7.03 -3.63 1.49
C ILE A 83 8.32 -2.83 1.65
N SER A 84 8.86 -2.26 0.56
CA SER A 84 10.06 -1.41 0.60
C SER A 84 9.82 -0.14 1.39
N ILE A 85 8.66 0.50 1.20
CA ILE A 85 8.30 1.74 1.89
C ILE A 85 7.86 1.43 3.33
N ALA A 86 7.11 0.34 3.55
CA ALA A 86 6.74 -0.09 4.90
C ALA A 86 7.99 -0.33 5.78
N LYS A 87 9.03 -0.98 5.23
CA LYS A 87 10.32 -1.16 5.91
C LYS A 87 11.03 0.16 6.23
N GLN A 88 10.90 1.16 5.36
CA GLN A 88 11.45 2.48 5.62
C GLN A 88 10.73 3.16 6.79
N VAL A 89 9.39 3.19 6.77
CA VAL A 89 8.58 3.77 7.86
C VAL A 89 8.84 3.03 9.19
N LYS A 90 9.00 1.71 9.14
CA LYS A 90 9.44 0.90 10.29
C LYS A 90 10.81 1.36 10.83
N ALA A 91 11.81 1.50 9.95
CA ALA A 91 13.15 1.91 10.34
C ALA A 91 13.20 3.33 10.93
N GLU A 92 12.22 4.17 10.59
CA GLU A 92 12.01 5.49 11.17
C GLU A 92 11.31 5.46 12.54
N GLY A 93 10.88 4.29 13.02
CA GLY A 93 10.23 4.12 14.32
C GLY A 93 8.77 4.58 14.34
N LEU A 94 8.12 4.63 13.18
CA LEU A 94 6.77 5.21 13.02
C LEU A 94 5.64 4.16 12.98
N LEU A 95 5.94 2.89 13.19
CA LEU A 95 4.95 1.81 13.25
C LEU A 95 4.81 1.27 14.67
N GLU A 96 3.57 1.03 15.08
CA GLU A 96 3.28 0.34 16.34
C GLU A 96 3.56 -1.16 16.23
N SER A 97 3.94 -1.78 17.34
CA SER A 97 4.00 -3.25 17.43
C SER A 97 2.59 -3.80 17.59
N LEU A 98 2.27 -4.81 16.78
CA LEU A 98 1.00 -5.52 16.79
C LEU A 98 1.10 -6.74 17.70
N ASP A 99 0.04 -6.99 18.48
CA ASP A 99 -0.12 -8.27 19.17
C ASP A 99 -0.63 -9.31 18.18
N PHE A 100 0.28 -10.00 17.49
CA PHE A 100 -0.12 -11.04 16.54
C PHE A 100 -0.86 -12.21 17.19
N ALA A 101 -0.70 -12.43 18.50
CA ALA A 101 -1.45 -13.48 19.20
C ALA A 101 -2.94 -13.14 19.32
N SER A 102 -3.32 -11.86 19.27
CA SER A 102 -4.72 -11.44 19.27
C SER A 102 -5.39 -11.56 17.91
N LEU A 103 -4.65 -11.84 16.83
CA LEU A 103 -5.19 -12.02 15.50
C LEU A 103 -5.81 -13.41 15.36
N SER A 104 -7.15 -13.47 15.29
CA SER A 104 -7.89 -14.74 15.16
C SER A 104 -7.48 -15.57 13.94
N ASN A 105 -7.03 -14.90 12.86
CA ASN A 105 -6.58 -15.54 11.63
C ASN A 105 -5.06 -15.80 11.59
N TYR A 106 -4.32 -15.55 12.68
CA TYR A 106 -2.87 -15.70 12.73
C TYR A 106 -2.40 -17.05 12.17
N ALA A 107 -3.03 -18.14 12.63
CA ALA A 107 -2.68 -19.51 12.24
C ALA A 107 -2.99 -19.84 10.76
N ALA A 108 -3.81 -19.04 10.09
CA ALA A 108 -4.16 -19.23 8.68
C ALA A 108 -3.22 -18.47 7.72
N VAL A 109 -2.40 -17.56 8.25
CA VAL A 109 -1.47 -16.75 7.48
C VAL A 109 -0.09 -17.39 7.53
N ALA A 110 0.59 -17.41 6.38
CA ALA A 110 1.90 -18.03 6.27
C ALA A 110 2.93 -17.29 7.18
N PRO A 111 3.78 -17.99 7.96
CA PRO A 111 4.65 -17.35 8.96
C PRO A 111 5.53 -16.24 8.40
N GLN A 112 6.00 -16.38 7.15
CA GLN A 112 6.85 -15.40 6.47
C GLN A 112 6.14 -14.08 6.10
N ALA A 113 4.81 -14.04 6.21
CA ALA A 113 4.05 -12.81 6.01
C ALA A 113 4.21 -11.85 7.20
N PHE A 114 4.46 -12.37 8.39
CA PHE A 114 4.61 -11.57 9.59
C PHE A 114 6.00 -10.96 9.64
N ASP A 115 6.04 -9.65 9.92
CA ASP A 115 7.28 -8.98 10.23
C ASP A 115 7.93 -9.57 11.51
N ALA A 116 9.25 -9.65 11.52
CA ALA A 116 9.99 -10.24 12.64
C ALA A 116 9.89 -9.43 13.95
N ASP A 117 9.60 -8.13 13.85
CA ASP A 117 9.43 -7.23 15.01
C ASP A 117 7.94 -6.94 15.29
N ASN A 118 7.05 -7.70 14.66
CA ASN A 118 5.60 -7.59 14.77
C ASN A 118 4.99 -6.24 14.37
N GLN A 119 5.61 -5.48 13.46
CA GLN A 119 5.11 -4.13 13.11
C GLN A 119 4.27 -4.06 11.84
N TYR A 120 4.24 -5.12 11.03
CA TYR A 120 3.36 -5.21 9.85
C TYR A 120 3.10 -6.66 9.46
N VAL A 121 2.07 -6.87 8.64
CA VAL A 121 1.74 -8.16 8.02
C VAL A 121 1.69 -7.99 6.51
N ASN A 122 2.43 -8.82 5.78
CA ASN A 122 2.34 -8.91 4.33
C ASN A 122 1.05 -9.66 3.95
N PHE A 123 0.04 -8.92 3.48
CA PHE A 123 -1.27 -9.48 3.15
C PHE A 123 -1.37 -9.95 1.68
N MET A 124 -0.47 -9.48 0.80
CA MET A 124 -0.52 -9.77 -0.64
C MET A 124 0.88 -9.80 -1.24
N THR A 125 1.14 -10.83 -2.05
CA THR A 125 2.32 -10.90 -2.91
C THR A 125 1.86 -10.95 -4.36
N ALA A 126 2.46 -10.11 -5.21
CA ALA A 126 2.19 -10.05 -6.64
C ALA A 126 3.51 -10.09 -7.42
N ALA A 127 3.43 -10.54 -8.68
CA ALA A 127 4.55 -10.52 -9.61
C ALA A 127 4.19 -9.63 -10.80
N THR A 128 5.16 -8.81 -11.24
CA THR A 128 5.05 -8.12 -12.52
C THR A 128 5.38 -9.09 -13.64
N VAL A 129 4.47 -9.20 -14.60
CA VAL A 129 4.56 -10.14 -15.73
C VAL A 129 4.36 -9.38 -17.04
N ILE A 130 4.74 -9.99 -18.14
CA ILE A 130 4.37 -9.50 -19.48
C ILE A 130 2.99 -10.03 -19.81
N ALA A 131 2.02 -9.14 -19.95
CA ALA A 131 0.71 -9.43 -20.52
C ALA A 131 0.67 -8.98 -21.99
N TYR A 132 -0.03 -9.73 -22.85
CA TYR A 132 -0.15 -9.40 -24.28
C TYR A 132 -1.53 -9.74 -24.82
N ASN A 133 -1.95 -9.05 -25.87
CA ASN A 133 -3.16 -9.38 -26.62
C ASN A 133 -2.86 -10.49 -27.65
N PRO A 134 -3.40 -11.72 -27.49
CA PRO A 134 -3.11 -12.83 -28.40
C PRO A 134 -3.68 -12.63 -29.81
N ASN A 135 -4.60 -11.68 -30.01
CA ASN A 135 -5.11 -11.33 -31.33
C ASN A 135 -4.14 -10.40 -32.11
N GLU A 136 -3.20 -9.74 -31.42
CA GLU A 136 -2.27 -8.78 -32.03
C GLU A 136 -0.82 -9.27 -32.01
N ILE A 137 -0.46 -10.10 -31.03
CA ILE A 137 0.89 -10.63 -30.84
C ILE A 137 0.88 -12.14 -31.06
N THR A 138 1.37 -12.58 -32.22
CA THR A 138 1.41 -14.00 -32.62
C THR A 138 2.62 -14.75 -32.08
N THR A 139 3.73 -14.04 -31.81
CA THR A 139 4.91 -14.57 -31.12
C THR A 139 5.03 -13.89 -29.76
N PRO A 140 4.56 -14.54 -28.68
CA PRO A 140 4.59 -13.97 -27.35
C PRO A 140 6.02 -13.70 -26.88
N PRO A 141 6.29 -12.57 -26.23
CA PRO A 141 7.57 -12.36 -25.56
C PRO A 141 7.72 -13.36 -24.42
N THR A 142 8.91 -13.95 -24.32
CA THR A 142 9.31 -14.94 -23.31
C THR A 142 10.27 -14.36 -22.28
N SER A 143 10.83 -13.17 -22.56
CA SER A 143 11.74 -12.46 -21.68
C SER A 143 11.51 -10.94 -21.74
N TRP A 144 11.95 -10.22 -20.72
CA TRP A 144 11.98 -8.75 -20.77
C TRP A 144 12.91 -8.21 -21.87
N ASN A 145 13.85 -9.03 -22.36
CA ASN A 145 14.75 -8.63 -23.45
C ASN A 145 14.01 -8.56 -24.78
N ASP A 146 12.98 -9.39 -24.93
CA ASP A 146 12.20 -9.47 -26.15
C ASP A 146 11.48 -8.14 -26.41
N LEU A 147 11.15 -7.37 -25.36
CA LEU A 147 10.52 -6.04 -25.49
C LEU A 147 11.40 -5.02 -26.25
N PHE A 148 12.71 -5.27 -26.39
CA PHE A 148 13.62 -4.43 -27.17
C PHE A 148 13.61 -4.77 -28.68
N ASP A 149 12.94 -5.86 -29.07
CA ASP A 149 12.83 -6.25 -30.47
C ASP A 149 11.96 -5.24 -31.25
N PRO A 150 12.41 -4.78 -32.44
CA PRO A 150 11.64 -3.89 -33.30
C PRO A 150 10.20 -4.33 -33.58
N GLN A 151 9.87 -5.63 -33.50
CA GLN A 151 8.51 -6.13 -33.73
C GLN A 151 7.47 -5.59 -32.72
N TYR A 152 7.92 -5.19 -31.52
CA TYR A 152 7.09 -4.64 -30.45
C TYR A 152 7.10 -3.11 -30.40
N ALA A 153 7.88 -2.44 -31.25
CA ALA A 153 7.95 -0.98 -31.25
C ALA A 153 6.58 -0.34 -31.49
N GLY A 154 6.22 0.62 -30.64
CA GLY A 154 4.92 1.29 -30.64
C GLY A 154 3.75 0.45 -30.10
N LYS A 155 4.02 -0.73 -29.52
CA LYS A 155 2.99 -1.64 -28.97
C LYS A 155 3.14 -1.90 -27.47
N ILE A 156 4.09 -1.23 -26.81
CA ILE A 156 4.42 -1.48 -25.40
C ILE A 156 3.75 -0.42 -24.53
N ALA A 157 2.87 -0.84 -23.62
CA ALA A 157 2.48 -0.04 -22.47
C ALA A 157 3.35 -0.43 -21.28
N LEU A 158 4.15 0.52 -20.78
CA LEU A 158 5.10 0.27 -19.71
C LEU A 158 4.63 0.95 -18.42
N GLY A 159 4.86 0.33 -17.27
CA GLY A 159 4.56 0.97 -15.98
C GLY A 159 5.49 2.16 -15.77
N ASP A 160 4.93 3.28 -15.30
CA ASP A 160 5.75 4.42 -14.88
C ASP A 160 6.69 4.00 -13.74
N ILE A 161 7.92 4.52 -13.74
CA ILE A 161 8.96 4.17 -12.76
C ILE A 161 8.57 4.49 -11.31
N THR A 162 7.64 5.44 -11.11
CA THR A 162 7.10 5.77 -9.79
C THR A 162 6.17 4.69 -9.24
N GLY A 163 5.67 3.78 -10.09
CA GLY A 163 4.85 2.65 -9.71
C GLY A 163 5.64 1.33 -9.59
N THR A 164 5.03 0.35 -8.92
CA THR A 164 5.65 -0.95 -8.64
C THR A 164 6.06 -1.70 -9.90
N SER A 165 5.23 -1.72 -10.95
CA SER A 165 5.54 -2.43 -12.20
C SER A 165 6.69 -1.79 -12.97
N GLY A 166 6.75 -0.45 -13.04
CA GLY A 166 7.86 0.27 -13.65
C GLY A 166 9.17 0.07 -12.91
N MET A 167 9.14 0.12 -11.57
CA MET A 167 10.31 -0.18 -10.73
C MET A 167 10.78 -1.63 -10.92
N HIS A 168 9.87 -2.61 -10.92
CA HIS A 168 10.22 -4.01 -11.19
C HIS A 168 10.85 -4.20 -12.57
N PHE A 169 10.32 -3.51 -13.59
CA PHE A 169 10.88 -3.55 -14.93
C PHE A 169 12.31 -2.98 -14.97
N LEU A 170 12.54 -1.81 -14.36
CA LEU A 170 13.89 -1.24 -14.22
C LEU A 170 14.85 -2.23 -13.57
N LEU A 171 14.47 -2.83 -12.44
CA LEU A 171 15.35 -3.76 -11.72
C LEU A 171 15.63 -5.02 -12.54
N ALA A 172 14.63 -5.53 -13.26
CA ALA A 172 14.78 -6.70 -14.13
C ALA A 172 15.74 -6.40 -15.30
N VAL A 173 15.51 -5.30 -16.02
CA VAL A 173 16.36 -4.86 -17.13
C VAL A 173 17.78 -4.54 -16.63
N ASN A 174 17.91 -3.84 -15.50
CA ASN A 174 19.21 -3.52 -14.92
C ASN A 174 20.04 -4.78 -14.66
N ARG A 175 19.44 -5.79 -14.02
CA ARG A 175 20.10 -7.07 -13.77
C ARG A 175 20.50 -7.77 -15.06
N MET A 176 19.64 -7.76 -16.08
CA MET A 176 19.96 -8.35 -17.39
C MET A 176 21.10 -7.63 -18.12
N LYS A 177 21.26 -6.33 -17.89
CA LYS A 177 22.34 -5.50 -18.45
C LYS A 177 23.59 -5.47 -17.57
N GLY A 178 23.65 -6.31 -16.53
CA GLY A 178 24.83 -6.46 -15.67
C GLY A 178 24.93 -5.49 -14.50
N GLY A 179 23.88 -4.71 -14.22
CA GLY A 179 23.80 -3.87 -13.03
C GLY A 179 23.47 -4.64 -11.75
N SER A 180 23.49 -3.93 -10.61
CA SER A 180 23.12 -4.44 -9.29
C SER A 180 22.04 -3.56 -8.64
N LEU A 181 21.58 -3.92 -7.44
CA LEU A 181 20.63 -3.06 -6.71
C LEU A 181 21.27 -1.71 -6.32
N GLU A 182 22.59 -1.72 -6.11
CA GLU A 182 23.41 -0.56 -5.74
C GLU A 182 23.87 0.26 -6.95
N ASN A 183 23.88 -0.32 -8.16
CA ASN A 183 24.20 0.37 -9.40
C ASN A 183 23.17 0.04 -10.49
N GLN A 184 22.33 1.03 -10.77
CA GLN A 184 21.20 0.93 -11.68
C GLN A 184 21.41 1.60 -13.03
N ASP A 185 22.61 2.14 -13.29
CA ASP A 185 22.92 2.95 -14.47
C ASP A 185 22.64 2.19 -15.78
N ALA A 186 22.98 0.89 -15.81
CA ALA A 186 22.75 0.03 -16.96
C ALA A 186 21.26 -0.14 -17.27
N GLY A 187 20.42 -0.24 -16.23
CA GLY A 187 18.96 -0.30 -16.37
C GLY A 187 18.38 0.99 -16.90
N PHE A 188 18.80 2.14 -16.34
CA PHE A 188 18.35 3.45 -16.82
C PHE A 188 18.75 3.70 -18.28
N ALA A 189 20.00 3.40 -18.65
CA ALA A 189 20.47 3.53 -20.03
C ALA A 189 19.65 2.67 -21.00
N ALA A 190 19.39 1.41 -20.63
CA ALA A 190 18.57 0.52 -21.46
C ALA A 190 17.12 0.98 -21.58
N ILE A 191 16.50 1.45 -20.49
CA ILE A 191 15.14 2.01 -20.56
C ILE A 191 15.13 3.25 -21.45
N GLN A 192 16.13 4.13 -21.35
CA GLN A 192 16.23 5.31 -22.22
C GLN A 192 16.27 4.94 -23.72
N GLU A 193 16.98 3.87 -24.08
CA GLU A 193 16.99 3.34 -25.44
C GLU A 193 15.64 2.74 -25.86
N LEU A 194 14.89 2.15 -24.92
CA LEU A 194 13.58 1.56 -25.18
C LEU A 194 12.47 2.62 -25.31
N MET A 195 12.56 3.75 -24.59
CA MET A 195 11.51 4.76 -24.52
C MET A 195 10.92 5.21 -25.86
N PRO A 196 11.70 5.42 -26.95
CA PRO A 196 11.14 5.76 -28.26
C PRO A 196 10.19 4.70 -28.84
N ASN A 197 10.27 3.45 -28.37
CA ASN A 197 9.45 2.32 -28.78
C ASN A 197 8.27 2.06 -27.84
N VAL A 198 8.18 2.76 -26.71
CA VAL A 198 7.08 2.66 -25.75
C VAL A 198 5.91 3.53 -26.20
N LEU A 199 4.72 2.94 -26.28
CA LEU A 199 3.49 3.62 -26.68
C LEU A 199 2.99 4.57 -25.58
N MET A 200 2.99 4.10 -24.34
CA MET A 200 2.55 4.89 -23.19
C MET A 200 3.17 4.41 -21.89
N LEU A 201 3.26 5.34 -20.92
CA LEU A 201 3.51 5.02 -19.53
C LEU A 201 2.19 5.02 -18.76
N TYR A 202 1.88 3.94 -18.05
CA TYR A 202 0.70 3.86 -17.19
C TYR A 202 1.08 4.01 -15.72
N THR A 203 0.23 4.67 -14.94
CA THR A 203 0.38 4.89 -13.50
C THR A 203 -0.60 4.06 -12.67
N GLN A 204 -1.61 3.45 -13.30
CA GLN A 204 -2.59 2.57 -12.66
C GLN A 204 -2.92 1.38 -13.56
N ALA A 205 -3.24 0.24 -12.96
CA ALA A 205 -3.58 -0.98 -13.69
C ALA A 205 -4.79 -0.78 -14.61
N ASP A 206 -5.77 0.02 -14.18
CA ASP A 206 -7.01 0.28 -14.93
C ASP A 206 -6.80 1.09 -16.24
N GLN A 207 -5.57 1.51 -16.55
CA GLN A 207 -5.22 2.23 -17.78
C GLN A 207 -4.80 1.32 -18.94
N VAL A 208 -4.60 0.01 -18.70
CA VAL A 208 -4.11 -0.98 -19.67
C VAL A 208 -4.99 -2.22 -19.76
#